data_AF-A0A9X1AAE1-F1
#
_entry.id   AF-A0A9X1AAE1-F1
#
_cell.length_a   1.000
_cell.length_b   1.000
_cell.length_c   1.000
_cell.angle_alpha   90.00
_cell.angle_beta   90.00
_cell.angle_gamma   90.00
#
_symmetry.space_group_name_H-M   'P 1'
#
loop_
_entity.id
_entity.type
_entity.pdbx_description
1 polymer ?
#
loop_
_entity_poly.entity_id
_entity_poly.type
_entity_poly.pdbx_seq_one_letter_code
_entity_poly.pdbx_strand_id
1 'polypeptide(L)'
;MGHVDKRSITLSPELAAAVDGAVDAGEYASASEVIRDALRLWKERRDLFGYTIDELRALIQEGIDSGPGSDGPEFMARLTAKYEAMGKGDGNR
;
A
#
# COMPACT_ATOMS: atom_id res chain seq x y z
N MET A 1 -16.97 20.33 15.79
CA MET A 1 -16.13 19.58 16.73
C MET A 1 -16.07 18.15 16.23
N GLY A 2 -14.91 17.67 15.78
CA GLY A 2 -14.78 16.28 15.29
C GLY A 2 -15.06 15.29 16.43
N HIS A 3 -15.83 14.25 16.15
CA HIS A 3 -16.07 13.17 17.11
C HIS A 3 -14.74 12.47 17.41
N VAL A 4 -14.42 12.28 18.69
CA VAL A 4 -13.22 11.56 19.13
C VAL A 4 -13.66 10.38 19.99
N ASP A 5 -13.33 9.17 19.54
CA ASP A 5 -13.57 7.94 20.27
C ASP A 5 -12.42 7.65 21.25
N LYS A 6 -12.76 7.45 22.54
CA LYS A 6 -11.78 7.00 23.54
C LYS A 6 -11.69 5.47 23.55
N ARG A 7 -10.45 4.97 23.58
CA ARG A 7 -10.12 3.54 23.75
C ARG A 7 -9.05 3.38 24.83
N SER A 8 -9.14 2.29 25.58
CA SER A 8 -8.08 1.87 26.52
C SER A 8 -7.23 0.80 25.83
N ILE A 9 -5.91 0.92 25.90
CA ILE A 9 -4.96 0.00 25.28
C ILE A 9 -3.93 -0.44 26.30
N THR A 10 -3.48 -1.69 26.19
CA THR A 10 -2.37 -2.21 26.98
C THR A 10 -1.10 -2.12 26.17
N LEU A 11 -0.05 -1.52 26.73
CA LEU A 11 1.27 -1.43 26.14
C LEU A 11 2.24 -2.36 26.88
N SER A 12 3.25 -2.87 26.18
CA SER A 12 4.40 -3.47 26.86
C SER A 12 5.14 -2.38 27.67
N PRO A 13 5.88 -2.75 28.73
CA PRO A 13 6.63 -1.77 29.52
C PRO A 13 7.58 -0.91 28.68
N GLU A 14 8.22 -1.51 27.67
CA GLU A 14 9.10 -0.80 26.74
C GLU A 14 8.36 0.26 25.92
N LEU A 15 7.19 -0.08 25.37
CA LEU A 15 6.39 0.87 24.59
C LEU A 15 5.79 1.98 25.46
N ALA A 16 5.38 1.65 26.68
CA ALA A 16 4.92 2.67 27.64
C ALA A 16 6.05 3.65 27.96
N ALA A 17 7.25 3.16 28.26
CA ALA A 17 8.41 4.00 28.53
C ALA A 17 8.80 4.88 27.32
N ALA A 18 8.67 4.37 26.10
CA ALA A 18 8.90 5.16 24.89
C ALA A 18 7.88 6.30 24.73
N VAL A 19 6.60 6.03 25.02
CA VAL A 19 5.53 7.06 24.98
C VAL A 19 5.76 8.11 26.06
N ASP A 20 6.05 7.68 27.29
CA ASP A 20 6.30 8.58 28.41
C ASP A 20 7.54 9.44 28.15
N GLY A 21 8.63 8.83 27.66
CA GLY A 21 9.87 9.54 27.32
C GLY A 21 9.69 10.61 26.25
N ALA A 22 8.85 10.37 25.23
CA ALA A 22 8.56 11.35 24.19
C ALA A 22 7.76 12.56 24.73
N VAL A 23 6.88 12.33 25.72
CA VAL A 23 6.14 13.40 26.40
C VAL A 23 7.06 14.17 27.34
N ASP A 24 7.88 13.47 28.13
CA ASP A 24 8.81 14.08 29.08
C ASP A 24 9.89 14.92 28.39
N ALA A 25 10.32 14.52 27.19
CA ALA A 25 11.22 15.29 26.34
C ALA A 25 10.56 16.54 25.73
N GLY A 26 9.24 16.69 25.85
CA GLY A 26 8.47 17.80 25.29
C GLY A 26 8.23 17.68 23.78
N GLU A 27 8.47 16.51 23.17
CA GLU A 27 8.22 16.27 21.74
C GLU A 27 6.72 16.22 21.43
N TYR A 28 5.92 15.79 22.42
CA TYR A 28 4.45 15.72 22.34
C TYR A 28 3.81 16.25 23.61
N ALA A 29 2.63 16.88 23.49
CA ALA A 29 1.94 17.43 24.66
C ALA A 29 1.19 16.36 25.48
N SER A 30 0.99 15.16 24.91
CA SER A 30 0.34 14.05 25.62
C SER A 30 0.61 12.69 24.97
N ALA A 31 0.44 11.62 25.76
CA ALA A 31 0.46 10.25 25.26
C ALA A 31 -0.56 10.01 24.12
N SER A 32 -1.73 10.67 24.16
CA SER A 32 -2.72 10.56 23.08
C SER A 32 -2.24 11.16 21.76
N GLU A 33 -1.34 12.15 21.78
CA GLU A 33 -0.71 12.66 20.57
C GLU A 33 0.33 11.72 20.01
N VAL A 34 1.20 11.15 20.87
CA VAL A 34 2.18 10.14 20.47
C VAL A 34 1.48 8.97 19.77
N ILE A 35 0.42 8.44 20.39
CA ILE A 35 -0.33 7.30 19.83
C ILE A 35 -1.03 7.68 18.51
N ARG A 36 -1.61 8.88 18.39
CA ARG A 36 -2.22 9.32 17.13
C ARG A 36 -1.19 9.42 16.01
N ASP A 37 -0.01 9.96 16.28
CA ASP A 37 1.02 10.09 15.25
C ASP A 37 1.59 8.73 14.85
N ALA A 38 1.86 7.85 15.83
CA ALA A 38 2.27 6.48 15.57
C ALA A 38 1.24 5.71 14.72
N LEU A 39 -0.06 5.87 15.00
CA LEU A 39 -1.13 5.26 14.21
C LEU A 39 -1.25 5.85 12.80
N ARG A 40 -0.98 7.15 12.63
CA ARG A 40 -0.93 7.79 11.31
C ARG A 40 0.20 7.19 10.48
N LEU A 41 1.41 7.10 11.03
CA LEU A 41 2.55 6.47 10.34
C LEU A 41 2.30 4.99 10.04
N TRP A 42 1.65 4.27 10.96
CA TRP A 42 1.24 2.88 10.74
C TRP A 42 0.25 2.75 9.58
N LYS A 43 -0.74 3.66 9.50
CA LYS A 43 -1.71 3.70 8.41
C LYS A 43 -1.04 4.07 7.09
N GLU A 44 -0.23 5.14 7.07
CA GLU A 44 0.52 5.56 5.88
C GLU A 44 1.40 4.43 5.34
N ARG A 45 2.08 3.67 6.21
CA ARG A 45 2.86 2.50 5.78
C ARG A 45 1.99 1.43 5.12
N ARG A 46 0.74 1.26 5.57
CA ARG A 46 -0.22 0.33 4.96
C ARG A 46 -0.75 0.85 3.63
N ASP A 47 -1.00 2.16 3.55
CA ASP A 47 -1.52 2.83 2.36
C ASP A 47 -0.43 2.97 1.26
N LEU A 48 0.84 3.13 1.65
CA LEU A 48 2.00 3.23 0.74
C LEU A 48 2.23 1.98 -0.11
N PHE A 49 1.66 0.83 0.25
CA PHE A 49 1.73 -0.35 -0.59
C PHE A 49 0.86 -0.22 -1.86
N GLY A 50 0.08 0.86 -2.04
CA GLY A 50 -0.75 1.16 -3.21
C GLY A 50 -1.93 0.20 -3.39
N TYR A 51 -1.81 -0.97 -2.79
CA TYR A 51 -2.75 -2.05 -2.64
C TYR A 51 -2.57 -2.60 -1.22
N THR A 52 -3.66 -2.77 -0.50
CA THR A 52 -3.71 -3.61 0.69
C THR A 52 -3.24 -5.03 0.37
N ILE A 53 -2.81 -5.78 1.38
CA ILE A 53 -2.46 -7.21 1.21
C ILE A 53 -3.64 -7.97 0.58
N ASP A 54 -4.87 -7.61 0.93
CA ASP A 54 -6.07 -8.26 0.41
C ASP A 54 -6.31 -7.92 -1.07
N GLU A 55 -6.09 -6.67 -1.48
CA GLU A 55 -6.12 -6.27 -2.90
C GLU A 55 -5.02 -6.96 -3.71
N LEU A 56 -3.81 -7.09 -3.17
CA LEU A 56 -2.73 -7.84 -3.83
C LEU A 56 -3.09 -9.32 -3.99
N ARG A 57 -3.69 -9.95 -2.96
CA ARG A 57 -4.17 -11.34 -3.06
C ARG A 57 -5.25 -11.49 -4.12
N ALA A 58 -6.17 -10.53 -4.22
CA ALA A 58 -7.21 -10.54 -5.24
C ALA A 58 -6.62 -10.46 -6.66
N LEU A 59 -5.67 -9.56 -6.91
CA LEU A 59 -5.00 -9.43 -8.22
C LEU A 59 -4.21 -10.68 -8.60
N ILE A 60 -3.56 -11.33 -7.63
CA ILE A 60 -2.89 -12.62 -7.87
C ILE A 60 -3.90 -13.70 -8.25
N GLN A 61 -5.03 -13.78 -7.55
CA GLN A 61 -6.07 -14.76 -7.84
C GLN A 61 -6.67 -14.54 -9.24
N GLU A 62 -6.92 -13.29 -9.62
CA GLU A 62 -7.34 -12.93 -10.98
C GLU A 62 -6.34 -13.42 -12.03
N GLY A 63 -5.04 -13.26 -11.78
CA GLY A 63 -3.98 -13.78 -12.63
C GLY A 63 -3.99 -15.32 -12.74
N ILE A 64 -4.20 -16.03 -11.64
CA ILE A 64 -4.32 -17.50 -11.62
C ILE A 64 -5.56 -17.95 -12.42
N ASP A 65 -6.68 -17.25 -12.26
CA ASP A 65 -7.95 -17.57 -12.91
C ASP A 65 -7.97 -17.17 -14.40
N SER A 66 -7.01 -16.33 -14.83
CA SER A 66 -6.87 -15.88 -16.23
C SER A 66 -6.42 -16.98 -17.20
N GLY A 67 -6.03 -18.14 -16.67
CA GLY A 67 -5.63 -19.32 -17.45
C GLY A 67 -4.12 -19.58 -17.43
N PRO A 68 -3.64 -20.55 -18.22
CA PRO A 68 -2.23 -20.92 -18.23
C PRO A 68 -1.35 -19.78 -18.76
N GLY A 69 -0.18 -19.61 -18.15
CA GLY A 69 0.84 -18.69 -18.65
C GLY A 69 1.27 -19.04 -20.08
N SER A 70 1.66 -18.01 -20.85
CA SER A 70 2.19 -18.17 -22.20
C SER A 70 3.71 -17.98 -22.22
N ASP A 71 4.37 -18.49 -23.26
CA ASP A 71 5.80 -18.26 -23.45
C ASP A 71 6.08 -16.76 -23.66
N GLY A 72 6.95 -16.20 -22.81
CA GLY A 72 7.24 -14.76 -22.78
C GLY A 72 7.81 -14.23 -24.09
N PRO A 73 8.88 -14.82 -24.65
CA PRO A 73 9.43 -14.44 -25.95
C PRO A 73 8.41 -14.48 -27.10
N GLU A 74 7.65 -15.57 -27.24
CA GLU A 74 6.63 -15.68 -28.29
C GLU A 74 5.54 -14.62 -28.15
N PHE A 75 5.06 -14.39 -26.92
CA PHE A 75 4.07 -13.36 -26.62
C PHE A 75 4.57 -11.96 -27.02
N MET A 76 5.82 -11.62 -26.67
CA MET A 76 6.42 -10.32 -26.98
C MET A 76 6.66 -10.12 -28.47
N ALA A 77 7.09 -11.16 -29.19
CA ALA A 77 7.23 -11.12 -30.65
C ALA A 77 5.88 -10.82 -31.32
N ARG A 78 4.81 -11.51 -30.89
CA ARG A 78 3.44 -11.27 -31.37
C ARG A 78 2.94 -9.86 -31.04
N LEU A 79 3.22 -9.35 -29.83
CA LEU A 79 2.83 -8.01 -29.41
C LEU A 79 3.50 -6.93 -30.28
N THR A 80 4.80 -7.07 -30.53
CA THR A 80 5.58 -6.14 -31.35
C THR A 80 5.05 -6.10 -32.79
N ALA A 81 4.88 -7.26 -33.42
CA ALA A 81 4.33 -7.37 -34.77
C ALA A 81 2.94 -6.72 -34.90
N LYS A 82 2.09 -6.88 -33.88
CA LYS A 82 0.75 -6.26 -33.83
C LYS A 82 0.82 -4.73 -33.85
N TYR A 83 1.71 -4.11 -33.06
CA TYR A 83 1.82 -2.65 -33.00
C TYR A 83 2.50 -2.05 -34.23
N GLU A 84 3.46 -2.76 -34.83
CA GLU A 84 4.07 -2.34 -36.11
C GLU A 84 3.05 -2.36 -37.26
N ALA A 85 2.16 -3.34 -37.29
CA ALA A 85 1.07 -3.41 -38.26
C ALA A 85 0.06 -2.27 -38.08
N MET A 86 -0.26 -1.90 -36.83
CA MET A 86 -1.12 -0.74 -36.54
C MET A 86 -0.49 0.59 -36.96
N GLY A 87 0.81 0.79 -36.68
CA GLY A 87 1.51 2.02 -37.07
C GLY A 87 1.64 2.22 -38.59
N LYS A 88 1.59 1.15 -39.38
CA LYS A 88 1.60 1.21 -40.85
C LYS A 88 0.21 1.48 -41.46
N GLY A 89 -0.87 1.29 -40.71
CA GLY A 89 -2.25 1.49 -41.17
C GLY A 89 -2.71 2.96 -41.21
N ASP A 90 -2.09 3.84 -40.42
CA ASP A 90 -2.48 5.26 -40.29
C ASP A 90 -1.73 6.21 -41.25
N GLY A 91 -0.78 5.70 -42.05
CA GLY A 91 0.03 6.49 -42.99
C GLY A 91 -0.52 6.62 -44.42
N ASN A 92 -1.73 6.13 -44.69
CA ASN A 92 -2.39 6.23 -46.00
C ASN A 92 -3.67 7.07 -45.90
N ARG A 93 -3.52 8.38 -45.69
CA ARG A 93 -4.52 9.40 -46.01
C ARG A 93 -3.82 10.64 -46.55
#